data_AF-M2Y337-F1
#
_entry.id   AF-M2Y337-F1
#
_cell.length_a   1.000
_cell.length_b   1.000
_cell.length_c   1.000
_cell.angle_alpha   90.00
_cell.angle_beta   90.00
_cell.angle_gamma   90.00
#
_symmetry.space_group_name_H-M   'P 1'
#
loop_
_entity.id
_entity.type
_entity.pdbx_description
1 polymer ?
#
loop_
_entity_poly.entity_id
_entity_poly.type
_entity_poly.pdbx_seq_one_letter_code
_entity_poly.pdbx_strand_id
1 'polypeptide(L)'
;WAVRRDDRVFVALRPICEALGLAWGSQYNRIRRDSVLAGTVFIMKTVTTTGEKDAVFLPLDYVNGWLFGIQESRIPDPTVRAKVLDYKRECHAVLYRHFFGGAVAVPVEEALPPDDGPGGAEEEIDRSDIGTFIALVRECRSTWGRPAAQRLWRQLPLPQPDGPDISAALTPEQMWWRRRLSDGNLIPGRSGWPPQVRCGDLLDAYVADMRRLNPLRSREGLSCAMAKSLFVMVPGLTRRRHAGDGTARPWVYEVPPLDVCREAFERLTGSPIPPPPC
;
A
#
# COMPACT_ATOMS: atom_id res chain seq x y z
N TRP A 1 -10.31 -35.72 -14.06
CA TRP A 1 -11.28 -35.10 -13.14
C TRP A 1 -11.65 -33.66 -13.52
N ALA A 2 -11.41 -33.21 -14.76
CA ALA A 2 -11.75 -31.87 -15.20
C ALA A 2 -12.44 -31.91 -16.58
N VAL A 3 -13.33 -30.94 -16.83
CA VAL A 3 -14.10 -30.77 -18.07
C VAL A 3 -14.00 -29.31 -18.50
N ARG A 4 -13.84 -29.05 -19.79
CA ARG A 4 -13.87 -27.69 -20.35
C ARG A 4 -15.27 -27.38 -20.90
N ARG A 5 -15.85 -26.23 -20.53
CA ARG A 5 -17.11 -25.69 -21.05
C ARG A 5 -17.05 -24.16 -21.08
N ASP A 6 -17.56 -23.56 -22.16
CA ASP A 6 -17.76 -22.11 -22.29
C ASP A 6 -16.55 -21.30 -21.78
N ASP A 7 -15.37 -21.64 -22.31
CA ASP A 7 -14.05 -21.08 -21.98
C ASP A 7 -13.53 -21.23 -20.55
N ARG A 8 -14.18 -22.05 -19.72
CA ARG A 8 -13.76 -22.32 -18.34
C ARG A 8 -13.45 -23.80 -18.13
N VAL A 9 -12.52 -24.06 -17.21
CA VAL A 9 -12.18 -25.41 -16.75
C VAL A 9 -12.93 -25.66 -15.45
N PHE A 10 -13.66 -26.77 -15.41
CA PHE A 10 -14.42 -27.22 -14.26
C PHE A 10 -13.77 -28.47 -13.70
N VAL A 11 -13.69 -28.57 -12.37
CA VAL A 11 -13.05 -29.69 -11.67
C VAL A 11 -14.07 -30.43 -10.81
N ALA A 12 -14.12 -31.75 -10.98
CA ALA A 12 -14.98 -32.61 -10.16
C ALA A 12 -14.42 -32.69 -8.74
N LEU A 13 -15.25 -32.37 -7.75
CA LEU A 13 -14.79 -32.27 -6.36
C LEU A 13 -14.80 -33.59 -5.60
N ARG A 14 -15.74 -34.49 -5.94
CA ARG A 14 -15.88 -35.76 -5.24
C ARG A 14 -14.61 -36.62 -5.27
N PRO A 15 -13.92 -36.80 -6.42
CA PRO A 15 -12.64 -37.51 -6.46
C PRO A 15 -11.56 -36.87 -5.58
N ILE A 16 -11.56 -35.53 -5.48
CA ILE A 16 -10.61 -34.82 -4.62
C ILE A 16 -10.93 -35.08 -3.15
N CYS A 17 -12.22 -35.07 -2.77
CA CYS A 17 -12.63 -35.41 -1.40
C CYS A 17 -12.20 -36.84 -1.04
N GLU A 18 -12.41 -37.79 -1.94
CA GLU A 18 -12.03 -39.20 -1.75
C GLU A 18 -10.50 -39.34 -1.61
N ALA A 19 -9.72 -38.67 -2.45
CA ALA A 19 -8.25 -38.65 -2.36
C ALA A 19 -7.73 -38.02 -1.06
N LEU A 20 -8.46 -37.05 -0.50
CA LEU A 20 -8.13 -36.41 0.78
C LEU A 20 -8.69 -37.16 2.00
N GLY A 21 -9.45 -38.24 1.82
CA GLY A 21 -10.13 -38.95 2.91
C GLY A 21 -11.28 -38.17 3.56
N LEU A 22 -11.89 -37.23 2.83
CA LEU A 22 -12.98 -36.38 3.32
C LEU A 22 -14.36 -36.93 2.96
N ALA A 23 -15.30 -36.82 3.89
CA ALA A 23 -16.70 -37.15 3.65
C ALA A 23 -17.35 -36.18 2.64
N TRP A 24 -17.74 -36.70 1.47
CA TRP A 24 -18.36 -35.92 0.40
C TRP A 24 -19.59 -35.11 0.84
N GLY A 25 -20.52 -35.73 1.57
CA GLY A 25 -21.76 -35.07 2.00
C GLY A 25 -21.52 -33.81 2.84
N SER A 26 -20.51 -33.83 3.70
CA SER A 26 -20.12 -32.67 4.51
C SER A 26 -19.54 -31.55 3.66
N GLN A 27 -18.70 -31.88 2.66
CA GLN A 27 -18.12 -30.87 1.76
C GLN A 27 -19.17 -30.28 0.82
N TYR A 28 -20.09 -31.11 0.31
CA TYR A 28 -21.18 -30.63 -0.52
C TYR A 28 -22.10 -29.65 0.23
N ASN A 29 -22.47 -29.98 1.47
CA ASN A 29 -23.25 -29.08 2.32
C ASN A 29 -22.51 -27.77 2.62
N ARG A 30 -21.18 -27.81 2.77
CA ARG A 30 -20.36 -26.59 2.95
C ARG A 30 -20.44 -25.69 1.72
N ILE A 31 -20.27 -26.26 0.52
CA ILE A 31 -20.36 -25.52 -0.74
C ILE A 31 -21.73 -24.87 -0.89
N ARG A 32 -22.81 -25.59 -0.56
CA ARG A 32 -24.19 -25.06 -0.66
C ARG A 32 -24.50 -23.93 0.31
N ARG A 33 -23.79 -23.84 1.44
CA ARG A 33 -23.96 -22.77 2.44
C ARG A 33 -23.11 -21.54 2.14
N ASP A 34 -22.11 -21.68 1.29
CA ASP A 34 -21.21 -20.60 0.89
C ASP A 34 -21.89 -19.75 -0.20
N SER A 35 -22.05 -18.46 0.06
CA SER A 35 -22.75 -17.52 -0.83
C SER A 35 -22.04 -17.30 -2.17
N VAL A 36 -20.73 -17.51 -2.22
CA VAL A 36 -19.92 -17.37 -3.44
C VAL A 36 -19.89 -18.70 -4.19
N LEU A 37 -19.53 -19.79 -3.49
CA LEU A 37 -19.37 -21.09 -4.15
C LEU A 37 -20.71 -21.65 -4.65
N ALA A 38 -21.81 -21.50 -3.89
CA ALA A 38 -23.11 -22.07 -4.26
C ALA A 38 -23.60 -21.59 -5.63
N GLY A 39 -23.34 -20.32 -5.99
CA GLY A 39 -23.72 -19.74 -7.29
C GLY A 39 -22.84 -20.19 -8.46
N THR A 40 -21.72 -20.86 -8.19
CA THR A 40 -20.74 -21.30 -9.21
C THR A 40 -20.76 -22.80 -9.47
N VAL A 41 -21.55 -23.56 -8.69
CA VAL A 41 -21.62 -25.01 -8.81
C VAL A 41 -22.19 -25.44 -10.16
N PHE A 42 -21.46 -26.34 -10.82
CA PHE A 42 -21.92 -27.00 -12.03
C PHE A 42 -22.21 -28.48 -11.73
N ILE A 43 -23.40 -28.97 -12.05
CA ILE A 43 -23.82 -30.35 -11.80
C ILE A 43 -24.02 -31.06 -13.13
N MET A 44 -23.41 -32.25 -13.28
CA MET A 44 -23.68 -33.16 -14.39
C MET A 44 -24.16 -34.51 -13.88
N LYS A 45 -25.19 -35.06 -14.51
CA LYS A 45 -25.57 -36.46 -14.31
C LYS A 45 -24.54 -37.39 -14.94
N THR A 46 -24.02 -38.31 -14.15
CA THR A 46 -23.10 -39.35 -14.60
C THR A 46 -23.76 -40.72 -14.44
N VAL A 47 -23.78 -41.52 -15.49
CA VAL A 47 -24.27 -42.90 -15.42
C VAL A 47 -23.17 -43.77 -14.81
N THR A 48 -23.47 -44.42 -13.69
CA THR A 48 -22.58 -45.41 -13.05
C THR A 48 -23.17 -46.81 -13.17
N THR A 49 -22.37 -47.84 -12.91
CA THR A 49 -22.85 -49.24 -12.79
C THR A 49 -23.97 -49.41 -11.75
N THR A 50 -24.14 -48.45 -10.84
CA THR A 50 -25.17 -48.44 -9.78
C THR A 50 -26.32 -47.46 -10.06
N GLY A 51 -26.41 -46.88 -11.27
CA GLY A 51 -27.41 -45.88 -11.66
C GLY A 51 -26.84 -44.48 -11.89
N GLU A 52 -27.72 -43.51 -12.17
CA GLU A 52 -27.35 -42.10 -12.33
C GLU A 52 -26.90 -41.48 -11.00
N LYS A 53 -25.77 -40.78 -11.02
CA LYS A 53 -25.28 -39.99 -9.88
C LYS A 53 -24.90 -38.60 -10.33
N ASP A 54 -25.22 -37.62 -9.49
CA ASP A 54 -24.79 -36.24 -9.71
C ASP A 54 -23.28 -36.11 -9.44
N ALA A 55 -22.56 -35.64 -10.45
CA ALA A 55 -21.19 -35.19 -10.35
C ALA A 55 -21.19 -33.67 -10.20
N VAL A 56 -20.57 -33.20 -9.12
CA VAL A 56 -20.52 -31.80 -8.74
C VAL A 56 -19.15 -31.23 -9.06
N PHE A 57 -19.15 -30.09 -9.75
CA PHE A 57 -17.97 -29.39 -10.22
C PHE A 57 -17.94 -27.96 -9.70
N LEU A 58 -16.72 -27.46 -9.51
CA LEU A 58 -16.44 -26.03 -9.37
C LEU A 58 -15.55 -25.54 -10.52
N PRO A 59 -15.70 -24.28 -10.96
CA PRO A 59 -14.74 -23.66 -11.86
C PRO A 59 -13.36 -23.60 -11.18
N LEU A 60 -12.30 -23.81 -11.96
CA LEU A 60 -10.93 -23.98 -11.46
C LEU A 60 -10.45 -22.80 -10.59
N ASP A 61 -10.86 -21.57 -10.94
CA ASP A 61 -10.60 -20.33 -10.20
C ASP A 61 -11.20 -20.31 -8.78
N TYR A 62 -12.23 -21.13 -8.51
CA TYR A 62 -12.84 -21.25 -7.18
C TYR A 62 -12.36 -22.46 -6.38
N VAL A 63 -11.66 -23.41 -7.02
CA VAL A 63 -11.14 -24.62 -6.36
C VAL A 63 -10.17 -24.26 -5.25
N ASN A 64 -9.30 -23.27 -5.46
CA ASN A 64 -8.32 -22.84 -4.46
C ASN A 64 -9.01 -22.28 -3.20
N GLY A 65 -10.08 -21.49 -3.36
CA GLY A 65 -10.86 -20.96 -2.24
C GLY A 65 -11.59 -22.06 -1.46
N TRP A 66 -12.14 -23.06 -2.17
CA TRP A 66 -12.71 -24.24 -1.52
C TRP A 66 -11.64 -25.04 -0.76
N LEU A 67 -10.51 -25.36 -1.39
CA LEU A 67 -9.42 -26.16 -0.81
C LEU A 67 -8.81 -25.47 0.42
N PHE A 68 -8.59 -24.16 0.35
CA PHE A 68 -8.06 -23.35 1.44
C PHE A 68 -8.94 -23.41 2.70
N GLY A 69 -10.26 -23.48 2.54
CA GLY A 69 -11.21 -23.56 3.65
C GLY A 69 -11.41 -24.96 4.26
N ILE A 70 -10.72 -26.01 3.79
CA ILE A 70 -10.81 -27.36 4.37
C ILE A 70 -10.17 -27.39 5.76
N GLN A 71 -10.84 -28.00 6.74
CA GLN A 71 -10.25 -28.22 8.07
C GLN A 71 -9.31 -29.44 8.04
N GLU A 72 -8.03 -29.21 8.34
CA GLU A 72 -6.98 -30.24 8.36
C GLU A 72 -7.23 -31.33 9.41
N SER A 73 -7.90 -31.00 10.51
CA SER A 73 -8.30 -31.96 11.56
C SER A 73 -9.30 -33.02 11.07
N ARG A 74 -9.95 -32.79 9.92
CA ARG A 74 -10.88 -33.74 9.28
C ARG A 74 -10.18 -34.69 8.31
N ILE A 75 -8.87 -34.54 8.10
CA ILE A 75 -8.07 -35.39 7.21
C ILE A 75 -7.43 -36.50 8.07
N PRO A 76 -7.83 -37.78 7.88
CA PRO A 76 -7.34 -38.88 8.70
C PRO A 76 -5.84 -39.15 8.49
N ASP A 77 -5.42 -39.19 7.23
CA ASP A 77 -4.03 -39.49 6.84
C ASP A 77 -3.09 -38.32 7.23
N PRO A 78 -2.12 -38.54 8.15
CA PRO A 78 -1.17 -37.51 8.56
C PRO A 78 -0.31 -36.95 7.41
N THR A 79 0.03 -37.80 6.43
CA THR A 79 0.86 -37.42 5.27
C THR A 79 0.10 -36.49 4.34
N VAL A 80 -1.17 -36.80 4.09
CA VAL A 80 -2.07 -35.93 3.30
C VAL A 80 -2.33 -34.63 4.05
N ARG A 81 -2.54 -34.72 5.37
CA ARG A 81 -2.75 -33.55 6.24
C ARG A 81 -1.57 -32.58 6.19
N ALA A 82 -0.33 -33.08 6.25
CA ALA A 82 0.88 -32.26 6.12
C ALA A 82 0.92 -31.51 4.78
N LYS A 83 0.63 -32.19 3.66
CA LYS A 83 0.57 -31.55 2.34
C LYS A 83 -0.48 -30.45 2.24
N VAL A 84 -1.65 -30.64 2.86
CA VAL A 84 -2.70 -29.62 2.90
C VAL A 84 -2.27 -28.42 3.74
N LEU A 85 -1.54 -28.64 4.84
CA LEU A 85 -0.96 -27.56 5.64
C LEU A 85 0.06 -26.75 4.84
N ASP A 86 0.96 -27.42 4.11
CA ASP A 86 1.95 -26.75 3.25
C ASP A 86 1.27 -25.92 2.14
N TYR A 87 0.23 -26.46 1.52
CA TYR A 87 -0.59 -25.72 0.55
C TYR A 87 -1.23 -24.47 1.17
N LYS A 88 -1.77 -24.57 2.40
CA LYS A 88 -2.35 -23.41 3.10
C LYS A 88 -1.29 -22.34 3.38
N ARG A 89 -0.10 -22.74 3.83
CA ARG A 89 1.04 -21.82 4.05
C ARG A 89 1.42 -21.10 2.76
N GLU A 90 1.47 -21.81 1.64
CA GLU A 90 1.72 -21.21 0.33
C GLU A 90 0.62 -20.21 -0.07
N CYS A 91 -0.65 -20.56 0.13
CA CYS A 91 -1.77 -19.63 -0.08
C CYS A 91 -1.64 -18.36 0.77
N HIS A 92 -1.29 -18.47 2.05
CA HIS A 92 -1.04 -17.31 2.90
C HIS A 92 0.12 -16.44 2.38
N ALA A 93 1.21 -17.06 1.93
CA ALA A 93 2.34 -16.33 1.35
C ALA A 93 1.95 -15.59 0.05
N VAL A 94 1.13 -16.21 -0.80
CA VAL A 94 0.59 -15.58 -2.02
C VAL A 94 -0.32 -14.41 -1.68
N LEU A 95 -1.26 -14.58 -0.73
CA LEU A 95 -2.15 -13.51 -0.28
C LEU A 95 -1.35 -12.35 0.32
N TYR A 96 -0.36 -12.65 1.17
CA TYR A 96 0.51 -11.63 1.74
C TYR A 96 1.25 -10.86 0.65
N ARG A 97 1.87 -11.56 -0.31
CA ARG A 97 2.56 -10.91 -1.43
C ARG A 97 1.63 -10.05 -2.28
N HIS A 98 0.41 -10.52 -2.52
CA HIS A 98 -0.59 -9.81 -3.31
C HIS A 98 -1.02 -8.49 -2.64
N PHE A 99 -1.31 -8.52 -1.34
CA PHE A 99 -1.83 -7.36 -0.61
C PHE A 99 -0.73 -6.41 -0.10
N PHE A 100 0.46 -6.92 0.19
CA PHE A 100 1.52 -6.14 0.86
C PHE A 100 2.77 -5.88 -0.01
N GLY A 101 2.94 -6.56 -1.16
CA GLY A 101 4.10 -6.36 -2.05
C GLY A 101 5.40 -6.96 -1.49
N GLY A 102 6.20 -7.62 -2.32
CA GLY A 102 7.26 -8.51 -1.84
C GLY A 102 8.51 -7.82 -1.26
N ALA A 103 8.82 -8.11 0.01
CA ALA A 103 10.13 -8.60 0.49
C ALA A 103 10.09 -8.85 2.01
N VAL A 104 9.28 -9.82 2.46
CA VAL A 104 9.57 -10.52 3.71
C VAL A 104 9.36 -11.99 3.42
N ALA A 105 10.45 -12.76 3.42
CA ALA A 105 10.34 -14.20 3.52
C ALA A 105 9.59 -14.47 4.83
N VAL A 106 8.43 -15.10 4.76
CA VAL A 106 7.73 -15.57 5.96
C VAL A 106 8.76 -16.40 6.74
N PRO A 107 9.12 -16.04 7.99
CA PRO A 107 10.01 -16.86 8.78
C PRO A 107 9.37 -18.24 8.88
N VAL A 108 10.08 -19.24 8.37
CA VAL A 108 9.70 -20.63 8.55
C VAL A 108 10.02 -20.95 10.01
N GLU A 109 9.03 -20.71 10.87
CA GLU A 109 8.91 -21.26 12.23
C GLU A 109 10.24 -21.60 12.91
N GLU A 110 11.01 -20.58 13.30
CA GLU A 110 12.10 -20.75 14.27
C GLU A 110 11.48 -20.52 15.66
N ALA A 111 11.63 -21.53 16.52
CA ALA A 111 10.97 -21.63 17.81
C ALA A 111 11.14 -20.33 18.64
N LEU A 112 10.02 -19.85 19.19
CA LEU A 112 10.02 -18.78 20.20
C LEU A 112 11.07 -19.10 21.28
N PRO A 113 12.02 -18.18 21.58
CA PRO A 113 12.89 -18.37 22.73
C PRO A 113 12.07 -18.36 24.03
N PRO A 114 12.53 -19.07 25.07
CA PRO A 114 11.81 -19.13 26.34
C PRO A 114 11.63 -17.74 26.96
N ASP A 115 10.46 -17.57 27.56
CA ASP A 115 9.98 -16.36 28.23
C ASP A 115 10.80 -16.05 29.49
N ASP A 116 11.73 -15.08 29.37
CA ASP A 116 12.56 -14.60 30.47
C ASP A 116 12.22 -13.12 30.83
N GLY A 117 11.00 -12.86 31.30
CA GLY A 117 10.67 -11.75 32.22
C GLY A 117 10.61 -10.31 31.65
N PRO A 118 9.97 -9.37 32.39
CA PRO A 118 9.55 -8.08 31.86
C PRO A 118 10.70 -7.05 31.95
N GLY A 119 11.55 -7.03 30.93
CA GLY A 119 12.43 -5.90 30.64
C GLY A 119 11.75 -5.01 29.61
N GLY A 120 11.29 -3.83 30.01
CA GLY A 120 10.78 -2.80 29.09
C GLY A 120 11.89 -2.31 28.17
N ALA A 121 12.05 -2.96 27.03
CA ALA A 121 12.70 -2.40 25.87
C ALA A 121 11.63 -1.64 25.09
N GLU A 122 11.78 -0.33 24.95
CA GLU A 122 11.08 0.43 23.91
C GLU A 122 11.55 -0.15 22.57
N GLU A 123 10.82 -1.14 22.03
CA GLU A 123 11.13 -1.76 20.75
C GLU A 123 11.13 -0.67 19.67
N GLU A 124 12.32 -0.33 19.18
CA GLU A 124 12.54 0.61 18.09
C GLU A 124 11.85 0.06 16.84
N ILE A 125 10.68 0.63 16.49
CA ILE A 125 9.85 0.18 15.37
C ILE A 125 10.66 0.23 14.07
N ASP A 126 10.91 -0.92 13.46
CA ASP A 126 11.69 -1.01 12.22
C ASP A 126 10.97 -0.22 11.11
N ARG A 127 11.76 0.49 10.31
CA ARG A 127 11.29 1.26 9.15
C ARG A 127 10.57 0.36 8.13
N SER A 128 10.89 -0.94 8.10
CA SER A 128 10.21 -1.95 7.30
C SER A 128 8.76 -2.21 7.79
N ASP A 129 8.52 -2.17 9.10
CA ASP A 129 7.20 -2.36 9.72
C ASP A 129 6.26 -1.21 9.41
N ILE A 130 6.77 0.03 9.37
CA ILE A 130 5.99 1.21 8.96
C ILE A 130 5.42 1.03 7.54
N GLY A 131 6.20 0.45 6.62
CA GLY A 131 5.75 0.14 5.26
C GLY A 131 4.59 -0.86 5.26
N THR A 132 4.70 -1.93 6.05
CA THR A 132 3.65 -2.96 6.22
C THR A 132 2.38 -2.37 6.83
N PHE A 133 2.50 -1.53 7.86
CA PHE A 133 1.35 -0.85 8.48
C PHE A 133 0.64 0.10 7.51
N ILE A 134 1.39 0.84 6.68
CA ILE A 134 0.80 1.69 5.64
C ILE A 134 0.05 0.85 4.60
N ALA A 135 0.61 -0.28 4.18
CA ALA A 135 -0.05 -1.21 3.27
C ALA A 135 -1.33 -1.77 3.89
N LEU A 136 -1.30 -2.17 5.16
CA LEU A 136 -2.49 -2.63 5.89
C LEU A 136 -3.59 -1.56 5.96
N VAL A 137 -3.24 -0.31 6.27
CA VAL A 137 -4.20 0.81 6.25
C VAL A 137 -4.78 1.03 4.85
N ARG A 138 -3.95 0.92 3.81
CA ARG A 138 -4.40 1.06 2.42
C ARG A 138 -5.43 -0.02 2.05
N GLU A 139 -5.14 -1.28 2.38
CA GLU A 139 -6.07 -2.38 2.16
C GLU A 139 -7.34 -2.22 2.99
N CYS A 140 -7.21 -1.76 4.23
CA CYS A 140 -8.35 -1.47 5.09
C CYS A 140 -9.26 -0.39 4.49
N ARG A 141 -8.65 0.67 3.93
CA ARG A 141 -9.37 1.73 3.25
C ARG A 141 -10.05 1.24 1.97
N SER A 142 -9.39 0.37 1.21
CA SER A 142 -9.94 -0.21 -0.03
C SER A 142 -11.18 -1.06 0.27
N THR A 143 -11.11 -1.88 1.33
CA THR A 143 -12.16 -2.85 1.66
C THR A 143 -13.30 -2.24 2.48
N TRP A 144 -12.98 -1.42 3.48
CA TRP A 144 -13.96 -0.92 4.48
C TRP A 144 -14.09 0.61 4.52
N GLY A 145 -13.39 1.34 3.65
CA GLY A 145 -13.52 2.79 3.51
C GLY A 145 -12.69 3.62 4.50
N ARG A 146 -12.79 4.95 4.36
CA ARG A 146 -11.95 5.91 5.12
C ARG A 146 -12.14 5.86 6.64
N PRO A 147 -13.37 5.77 7.20
CA PRO A 147 -13.54 5.79 8.66
C PRO A 147 -12.90 4.57 9.36
N ALA A 148 -12.96 3.39 8.73
CA ALA A 148 -12.34 2.17 9.25
C ALA A 148 -10.81 2.30 9.23
N ALA A 149 -10.24 2.78 8.11
CA ALA A 149 -8.81 3.00 7.98
C ALA A 149 -8.26 4.05 8.97
N GLN A 150 -9.02 5.11 9.27
CA GLN A 150 -8.63 6.10 10.28
C GLN A 150 -8.59 5.51 11.69
N ARG A 151 -9.57 4.67 12.05
CA ARG A 151 -9.53 3.95 13.34
C ARG A 151 -8.33 3.03 13.43
N LEU A 152 -8.04 2.29 12.35
CA LEU A 152 -6.88 1.40 12.29
C LEU A 152 -5.57 2.19 12.40
N TRP A 153 -5.43 3.31 11.70
CA TRP A 153 -4.24 4.19 11.80
C TRP A 153 -3.94 4.61 13.24
N ARG A 154 -4.97 4.94 14.03
CA ARG A 154 -4.83 5.35 15.43
C ARG A 154 -4.36 4.24 16.37
N GLN A 155 -4.58 2.98 15.99
CA GLN A 155 -4.22 1.81 16.80
C GLN A 155 -2.84 1.25 16.44
N LEU A 156 -2.32 1.59 15.26
CA LEU A 156 -1.01 1.18 14.82
C LEU A 156 0.07 2.14 15.36
N PRO A 157 1.32 1.68 15.52
CA PRO A 157 2.45 2.53 15.90
C PRO A 157 2.93 3.39 14.73
N LEU A 158 1.97 4.00 14.02
CA LEU A 158 2.20 4.98 12.96
C LEU A 158 2.22 6.39 13.57
N PRO A 159 2.96 7.33 12.96
CA PRO A 159 2.89 8.73 13.34
C PRO A 159 1.45 9.23 13.31
N GLN A 160 0.94 9.64 14.47
CA GLN A 160 -0.42 10.15 14.57
C GLN A 160 -0.46 11.58 14.05
N PRO A 161 -1.48 11.96 13.27
CA PRO A 161 -1.67 13.35 12.86
C PRO A 161 -1.91 14.28 14.06
N ASP A 162 -2.35 13.71 15.19
CA ASP A 162 -2.72 14.42 16.43
C ASP A 162 -1.68 14.23 17.57
N GLY A 163 -0.48 13.71 17.26
CA GLY A 163 0.69 13.73 18.17
C GLY A 163 1.22 15.16 18.38
N PRO A 164 2.21 15.39 19.28
CA PRO A 164 2.57 16.73 19.78
C PRO A 164 2.57 17.75 18.65
N ASP A 165 1.67 18.71 18.81
CA ASP A 165 1.19 19.65 17.81
C ASP A 165 2.11 19.81 16.58
N ILE A 166 1.81 19.06 15.51
CA ILE A 166 2.50 19.23 14.22
C ILE A 166 2.16 20.61 13.62
N SER A 167 1.19 21.38 14.18
CA SER A 167 1.03 22.79 13.82
C SER A 167 2.26 23.63 14.18
N ALA A 168 3.07 23.19 15.15
CA ALA A 168 4.35 23.82 15.48
C ALA A 168 5.55 23.30 14.64
N ALA A 169 5.46 22.08 14.08
CA ALA A 169 6.54 21.46 13.32
C ALA A 169 6.23 21.44 11.82
N LEU A 170 6.88 22.34 11.07
CA LEU A 170 6.75 22.43 9.60
C LEU A 170 6.98 21.06 8.92
N THR A 171 6.09 20.69 8.01
CA THR A 171 6.28 19.52 7.12
C THR A 171 7.62 19.60 6.37
N PRO A 172 8.20 18.48 5.89
CA PRO A 172 9.44 18.52 5.10
C PRO A 172 9.37 19.48 3.90
N GLU A 173 8.22 19.54 3.24
CA GLU A 173 7.93 20.48 2.16
C GLU A 173 7.95 21.95 2.64
N GLN A 174 7.29 22.26 3.76
CA GLN A 174 7.28 23.59 4.34
C GLN A 174 8.64 24.01 4.89
N MET A 175 9.39 23.09 5.50
CA MET A 175 10.73 23.33 6.02
C MET A 175 11.72 23.65 4.89
N TRP A 176 11.62 22.91 3.77
CA TRP A 176 12.41 23.21 2.58
C TRP A 176 12.12 24.61 2.04
N TRP A 177 10.83 24.97 1.92
CA TRP A 177 10.44 26.29 1.44
C TRP A 177 10.85 27.42 2.39
N ARG A 178 10.68 27.23 3.71
CA ARG A 178 11.17 28.16 4.74
C ARG A 178 12.65 28.46 4.59
N ARG A 179 13.47 27.44 4.31
CA ARG A 179 14.91 27.64 4.07
C ARG A 179 15.15 28.54 2.84
N ARG A 180 14.45 28.33 1.72
CA ARG A 180 14.57 29.20 0.53
C ARG A 180 14.19 30.66 0.83
N LEU A 181 13.11 30.86 1.59
CA LEU A 181 12.64 32.20 2.00
C LEU A 181 13.58 32.89 2.99
N SER A 182 14.20 32.11 3.88
CA SER A 182 15.19 32.59 4.84
C SER A 182 16.49 32.96 4.14
N ASP A 183 16.96 32.14 3.20
CA ASP A 183 18.18 32.37 2.43
C ASP A 183 18.03 33.50 1.40
N GLY A 184 16.79 33.91 1.09
CA GLY A 184 16.50 34.86 0.02
C GLY A 184 16.83 34.32 -1.38
N ASN A 185 16.84 32.99 -1.54
CA ASN A 185 17.24 32.33 -2.77
C ASN A 185 16.45 31.03 -3.01
N LEU A 186 15.86 30.93 -4.20
CA LEU A 186 15.04 29.82 -4.66
C LEU A 186 15.81 28.54 -5.00
N ILE A 187 17.06 28.65 -5.46
CA ILE A 187 17.87 27.50 -5.91
C ILE A 187 19.21 27.52 -5.17
N PRO A 188 19.53 26.49 -4.36
CA PRO A 188 20.80 26.41 -3.65
C PRO A 188 22.00 26.72 -4.56
N GLY A 189 22.88 27.64 -4.14
CA GLY A 189 24.07 28.05 -4.90
C GLY A 189 23.86 29.15 -5.96
N ARG A 190 22.62 29.59 -6.23
CA ARG A 190 22.35 30.85 -6.96
C ARG A 190 22.23 32.03 -5.99
N SER A 191 22.27 33.26 -6.47
CA SER A 191 22.04 34.46 -5.64
C SER A 191 20.75 35.16 -6.06
N GLY A 192 20.04 35.70 -5.06
CA GLY A 192 18.84 36.53 -5.24
C GLY A 192 17.51 35.78 -5.39
N TRP A 193 16.44 36.57 -5.45
CA TRP A 193 15.06 36.13 -5.60
C TRP A 193 14.51 36.53 -6.96
N PRO A 194 14.70 35.71 -8.02
CA PRO A 194 14.32 36.09 -9.36
C PRO A 194 12.80 36.12 -9.54
N PRO A 195 12.25 37.04 -10.35
CA PRO A 195 10.82 37.10 -10.64
C PRO A 195 10.33 35.89 -11.45
N GLN A 196 11.26 35.11 -12.01
CA GLN A 196 10.95 33.91 -12.78
C GLN A 196 11.95 32.79 -12.49
N VAL A 197 11.45 31.55 -12.40
CA VAL A 197 12.29 30.35 -12.25
C VAL A 197 11.78 29.20 -13.12
N ARG A 198 12.69 28.46 -13.76
CA ARG A 198 12.31 27.26 -14.53
C ARG A 198 11.74 26.20 -13.60
N CYS A 199 10.58 25.63 -13.95
CA CYS A 199 9.93 24.61 -13.11
C CYS A 199 10.83 23.38 -12.89
N GLY A 200 11.62 23.01 -13.91
CA GLY A 200 12.59 21.91 -13.83
C GLY A 200 13.69 22.17 -12.80
N ASP A 201 14.37 23.32 -12.90
CA ASP A 201 15.45 23.70 -11.97
C ASP A 201 14.97 23.74 -10.50
N LEU A 202 13.76 24.27 -10.26
CA LEU A 202 13.18 24.32 -8.92
C LEU A 202 12.86 22.91 -8.39
N LEU A 203 12.30 22.05 -9.24
CA LEU A 203 12.02 20.66 -8.90
C LEU A 203 13.30 19.87 -8.63
N ASP A 204 14.36 20.10 -9.40
CA ASP A 204 15.65 19.43 -9.21
C ASP A 204 16.28 19.80 -7.87
N ALA A 205 16.23 21.08 -7.50
CA ALA A 205 16.66 21.55 -6.18
C ALA A 205 15.87 20.89 -5.04
N TYR A 206 14.53 20.85 -5.16
CA TYR A 206 13.66 20.20 -4.17
C TYR A 206 13.93 18.69 -4.06
N VAL A 207 14.02 17.99 -5.18
CA VAL A 207 14.27 16.54 -5.22
C VAL A 207 15.64 16.21 -4.63
N ALA A 208 16.66 17.02 -4.92
CA ALA A 208 18.00 16.84 -4.36
C ALA A 208 18.01 16.90 -2.83
N ASP A 209 17.29 17.85 -2.23
CA ASP A 209 17.21 17.98 -0.77
C ASP A 209 16.31 16.91 -0.14
N MET A 210 15.16 16.61 -0.74
CA MET A 210 14.23 15.60 -0.20
C MET A 210 14.79 14.18 -0.25
N ARG A 211 15.61 13.85 -1.26
CA ARG A 211 16.27 12.54 -1.34
C ARG A 211 17.30 12.31 -0.24
N ARG A 212 17.87 13.39 0.34
CA ARG A 212 18.74 13.27 1.52
C ARG A 212 17.96 12.82 2.76
N LEU A 213 16.70 13.22 2.85
CA LEU A 213 15.80 12.85 3.95
C LEU A 213 15.14 11.48 3.71
N ASN A 214 14.77 11.18 2.46
CA ASN A 214 14.13 9.93 2.07
C ASN A 214 14.59 9.46 0.67
N PRO A 215 15.66 8.64 0.61
CA PRO A 215 16.24 8.17 -0.66
C PRO A 215 15.29 7.31 -1.51
N LEU A 216 14.32 6.66 -0.89
CA LEU A 216 13.39 5.73 -1.55
C LEU A 216 12.23 6.43 -2.26
N ARG A 217 12.03 7.74 -2.04
CA ARG A 217 10.91 8.48 -2.64
C ARG A 217 11.18 8.71 -4.14
N SER A 218 10.26 8.23 -4.98
CA SER A 218 10.35 8.41 -6.43
C SER A 218 10.33 9.89 -6.81
N ARG A 219 10.93 10.21 -7.96
CA ARG A 219 10.95 11.59 -8.47
C ARG A 219 9.54 12.08 -8.78
N GLU A 220 8.69 11.23 -9.35
CA GLU A 220 7.29 11.56 -9.63
C GLU A 220 6.51 11.84 -8.34
N GLY A 221 6.74 11.03 -7.29
CA GLY A 221 6.12 11.21 -5.99
C GLY A 221 6.52 12.53 -5.32
N LEU A 222 7.80 12.89 -5.41
CA LEU A 222 8.33 14.18 -4.95
C LEU A 222 7.75 15.35 -5.75
N SER A 223 7.69 15.24 -7.09
CA SER A 223 7.10 16.26 -7.94
C SER A 223 5.64 16.55 -7.61
N CYS A 224 4.84 15.49 -7.41
CA CYS A 224 3.44 15.62 -7.02
C CYS A 224 3.27 16.29 -5.64
N ALA A 225 4.15 15.96 -4.68
CA ALA A 225 4.12 16.57 -3.35
C ALA A 225 4.49 18.04 -3.37
N MET A 226 5.57 18.39 -4.07
CA MET A 226 5.99 19.79 -4.27
C MET A 226 4.88 20.60 -4.94
N ALA A 227 4.27 20.08 -6.01
CA ALA A 227 3.22 20.80 -6.72
C ALA A 227 2.01 21.10 -5.82
N LYS A 228 1.63 20.16 -4.95
CA LYS A 228 0.49 20.34 -4.01
C LYS A 228 0.81 21.37 -2.93
N SER A 229 2.02 21.35 -2.37
CA SER A 229 2.38 22.27 -1.29
C SER A 229 2.69 23.67 -1.81
N LEU A 230 3.37 23.79 -2.96
CA LEU A 230 3.91 25.04 -3.46
C LEU A 230 2.84 26.11 -3.73
N PHE A 231 1.73 25.74 -4.37
CA PHE A 231 0.63 26.69 -4.64
C PHE A 231 -0.12 27.12 -3.38
N VAL A 232 -0.11 26.28 -2.33
CA VAL A 232 -0.70 26.62 -1.03
C VAL A 232 0.21 27.57 -0.26
N MET A 233 1.53 27.35 -0.31
CA MET A 233 2.53 28.17 0.40
C MET A 233 2.81 29.51 -0.25
N VAL A 234 2.56 29.65 -1.56
CA VAL A 234 2.89 30.86 -2.33
C VAL A 234 1.66 31.36 -3.10
N PRO A 235 0.76 32.09 -2.44
CA PRO A 235 -0.35 32.76 -3.11
C PRO A 235 0.17 33.68 -4.23
N GLY A 236 -0.42 33.57 -5.42
CA GLY A 236 -0.02 34.38 -6.58
C GLY A 236 1.10 33.78 -7.44
N LEU A 237 1.67 32.62 -7.08
CA LEU A 237 2.57 31.89 -7.97
C LEU A 237 1.81 31.43 -9.22
N THR A 238 2.23 31.88 -10.39
CA THR A 238 1.63 31.43 -11.66
C THR A 238 2.61 30.59 -12.46
N ARG A 239 2.08 29.63 -13.23
CA ARG A 239 2.88 28.78 -14.12
C ARG A 239 2.58 29.17 -15.57
N ARG A 240 3.56 29.73 -16.28
CA ARG A 240 3.44 30.10 -17.69
C ARG A 240 4.44 29.36 -18.56
N ARG A 241 4.15 29.27 -19.86
CA ARG A 241 5.16 28.91 -20.86
C ARG A 241 5.84 30.19 -21.31
N HIS A 242 7.15 30.26 -21.14
CA HIS A 242 7.90 31.40 -21.66
C HIS A 242 7.93 31.33 -23.19
N ALA A 243 7.54 32.43 -23.84
CA ALA A 243 7.80 32.62 -25.26
C ALA A 243 9.28 33.01 -25.39
N GLY A 244 10.17 32.04 -25.61
CA GLY A 244 11.56 32.32 -25.96
C GLY A 244 11.69 32.56 -27.46
N ASP A 245 12.74 33.28 -27.87
CA ASP A 245 13.13 33.52 -29.27
C ASP A 245 13.68 32.25 -29.98
N GLY A 246 13.39 31.06 -29.45
CA GLY A 246 13.86 29.77 -29.93
C GLY A 246 12.80 28.66 -29.85
N THR A 247 13.13 27.47 -30.36
CA THR A 247 12.20 26.32 -30.48
C THR A 247 11.80 25.69 -29.14
N ALA A 248 12.57 25.90 -28.06
CA ALA A 248 12.27 25.39 -26.72
C ALA A 248 11.46 26.40 -25.90
N ARG A 249 10.24 26.01 -25.49
CA ARG A 249 9.32 26.81 -24.65
C ARG A 249 9.20 26.21 -23.25
N PRO A 250 10.15 26.50 -22.33
CA PRO A 250 10.16 25.89 -21.00
C PRO A 250 8.99 26.39 -20.15
N TRP A 251 8.55 25.54 -19.22
CA TRP A 251 7.64 25.96 -18.15
C TRP A 251 8.41 26.75 -17.11
N VAL A 252 7.90 27.94 -16.80
CA VAL A 252 8.44 28.84 -15.79
C VAL A 252 7.36 29.16 -14.75
N TYR A 253 7.80 29.32 -13.51
CA TYR A 253 7.00 29.96 -12.48
C TYR A 253 7.29 31.46 -12.49
N GLU A 254 6.26 32.29 -12.50
CA GLU A 254 6.33 33.70 -12.15
C GLU A 254 6.21 33.78 -10.63
N VAL A 255 7.30 34.17 -9.97
CA VAL A 255 7.43 34.13 -8.51
C VAL A 255 7.12 35.52 -7.95
N PRO A 256 6.20 35.65 -6.99
CA PRO A 256 5.97 36.92 -6.31
C PRO A 256 7.24 37.42 -5.60
N PRO A 257 7.31 38.73 -5.29
CA PRO A 257 8.39 39.28 -4.48
C PRO A 257 8.63 38.52 -3.16
N LEU A 258 9.89 38.54 -2.68
CA LEU A 258 10.33 37.73 -1.54
C LEU A 258 9.55 38.06 -0.25
N ASP A 259 9.33 39.34 0.00
CA ASP A 259 8.52 39.87 1.11
C ASP A 259 7.09 39.34 1.08
N VAL A 260 6.44 39.36 -0.09
CA VAL A 260 5.09 38.80 -0.29
C VAL A 260 5.07 37.29 0.00
N CYS A 261 6.08 36.57 -0.48
CA CYS A 261 6.19 35.13 -0.23
C CYS A 261 6.43 34.80 1.25
N ARG A 262 7.21 35.62 1.95
CA ARG A 262 7.50 35.48 3.39
C ARG A 262 6.25 35.72 4.23
N GLU A 263 5.55 36.83 3.98
CA GLU A 263 4.31 37.17 4.70
C GLU A 263 3.25 36.09 4.52
N ALA A 264 3.09 35.58 3.28
CA ALA A 264 2.14 34.51 3.01
C ALA A 264 2.48 33.21 3.74
N PHE A 265 3.76 32.85 3.82
CA PHE A 265 4.21 31.65 4.53
C PHE A 265 4.02 31.78 6.05
N GLU A 266 4.35 32.93 6.63
CA GLU A 266 4.15 33.21 8.05
C GLU A 266 2.67 33.16 8.41
N ARG A 267 1.80 33.74 7.58
CA ARG A 267 0.34 33.68 7.76
C ARG A 267 -0.21 32.26 7.70
N LEU A 268 0.34 31.41 6.83
CA LEU A 268 -0.09 30.02 6.66
C LEU A 268 0.38 29.11 7.82
N THR A 269 1.59 29.34 8.32
CA THR A 269 2.29 28.40 9.23
C THR A 269 2.43 28.90 10.66
N GLY A 270 2.08 30.16 10.94
CA GLY A 270 2.32 30.80 12.24
C GLY A 270 3.80 30.92 12.63
N SER A 271 4.72 30.58 11.73
CA SER A 271 6.15 30.46 12.01
C SER A 271 6.94 31.62 11.38
N PRO A 272 7.52 32.55 12.17
CA PRO A 272 8.27 33.68 11.64
C PRO A 272 9.55 33.24 10.92
N ILE A 273 9.86 33.93 9.82
CA ILE A 273 11.06 33.72 9.03
C ILE A 273 12.07 34.81 9.41
N PRO A 274 13.28 34.46 9.87
CA PRO A 274 14.30 35.45 10.19
C PRO A 274 14.71 36.23 8.94
N PRO A 275 15.04 37.53 9.03
CA PRO A 275 15.54 38.30 7.89
C PRO A 275 16.76 37.60 7.27
N PRO A 276 16.95 37.68 5.94
CA PRO A 276 18.11 37.07 5.30
C PRO A 276 19.40 37.67 5.91
N PRO A 277 20.48 36.88 6.06
CA PRO A 277 21.76 37.40 6.51
C PRO A 277 22.22 38.50 5.53
N CYS A 278 22.58 39.67 6.08
CA CYS A 278 23.11 40.81 5.34
C CYS A 278 24.38 40.46 4.56
#